data_AF-A0A817U2U6-F1
#
_entry.id   AF-A0A817U2U6-F1
#
_cell.length_a   1.000
_cell.length_b   1.000
_cell.length_c   1.000
_cell.angle_alpha   90.00
_cell.angle_beta   90.00
_cell.angle_gamma   90.00
#
_symmetry.space_group_name_H-M   'P 1'
#
loop_
_entity.id
_entity.type
_entity.pdbx_description
1 polymer ?
#
loop_
_entity_poly.entity_id
_entity_poly.type
_entity_poly.pdbx_seq_one_letter_code
_entity_poly.pdbx_strand_id
1 'polypeptide(L)'
;MEKTQAYEEIITGIKPLGSILHLVQTLLGRLKEDNAITYEQWEAMMPNITKCELPHLYFIPRARKVDVRLRPIISYRGSPTIGISTFLNNLLAPLYLRVVQTTTYMRDIDFTRQLEKYRDSGQLKATTMFVTFDVTDLYTMITRDGALNSFVRFLRKHSKNGKISNLSINTIIRLARIVLDTNSFVYNGKYYKQIRGDDMGSPFTMVLANIYMLEWEQNLVEHQQAHNELYGRYAIVIKAGNLFIRFPILDISMMFS
;
A
#
# COMPACT_ATOMS: atom_id res chain seq x y z
N MET A 1 8.53 -9.97 16.00
CA MET A 1 7.54 -10.90 15.42
C MET A 1 6.44 -11.25 16.42
N GLU A 2 6.75 -11.40 17.71
CA GLU A 2 5.77 -11.79 18.74
C GLU A 2 4.66 -10.77 19.02
N LYS A 3 4.98 -9.46 18.99
CA LYS A 3 4.03 -8.40 19.40
C LYS A 3 2.70 -8.38 18.63
N THR A 4 2.70 -8.80 17.36
CA THR A 4 1.51 -8.68 16.48
C THR A 4 0.96 -10.03 16.01
N GLN A 5 1.64 -11.14 16.30
CA GLN A 5 1.33 -12.48 15.77
C GLN A 5 1.08 -12.46 14.24
N ALA A 6 1.80 -11.59 13.52
CA ALA A 6 1.55 -11.35 12.10
C ALA A 6 2.16 -12.39 11.17
N TYR A 7 3.03 -13.25 11.70
CA TYR A 7 3.83 -14.20 10.93
C TYR A 7 3.72 -15.59 11.54
N GLU A 8 3.58 -16.58 10.68
CA GLU A 8 3.56 -18.00 11.03
C GLU A 8 4.76 -18.69 10.36
N GLU A 9 5.50 -19.48 11.14
CA GLU A 9 6.59 -20.30 10.60
C GLU A 9 6.01 -21.48 9.81
N ILE A 10 6.55 -21.74 8.62
CA ILE A 10 6.14 -22.89 7.80
C ILE A 10 6.91 -24.12 8.30
N ILE A 11 6.29 -24.86 9.23
CA ILE A 11 6.91 -25.95 10.00
C ILE A 11 7.37 -27.12 9.12
N THR A 12 6.77 -27.32 7.94
CA THR A 12 7.12 -28.42 7.05
C THR A 12 8.56 -28.35 6.51
N GLY A 13 9.22 -27.19 6.61
CA GLY A 13 10.56 -26.96 6.04
C GLY A 13 10.60 -26.97 4.51
N ILE A 14 9.46 -27.19 3.84
CA ILE A 14 9.36 -27.20 2.38
C ILE A 14 9.42 -25.76 1.90
N LYS A 15 10.42 -25.44 1.06
CA LYS A 15 10.57 -24.13 0.44
C LYS A 15 9.33 -23.79 -0.41
N PRO A 16 8.53 -22.76 -0.06
CA PRO A 16 7.26 -22.45 -0.75
C PRO A 16 7.44 -21.87 -2.17
N LEU A 17 8.68 -21.61 -2.61
CA LEU A 17 8.98 -20.94 -3.87
C LEU A 17 8.35 -21.65 -5.08
N GLY A 18 8.47 -22.98 -5.15
CA GLY A 18 7.96 -23.76 -6.29
C GLY A 18 6.44 -23.68 -6.41
N SER A 19 5.71 -23.82 -5.30
CA SER A 19 4.25 -23.69 -5.28
C SER A 19 3.80 -22.28 -5.63
N ILE A 20 4.48 -21.25 -5.11
CA ILE A 20 4.12 -19.86 -5.41
C ILE A 20 4.36 -19.56 -6.89
N LEU A 21 5.50 -19.98 -7.43
CA LEU A 21 5.83 -19.80 -8.85
C LEU A 21 4.78 -20.45 -9.75
N HIS A 22 4.39 -21.68 -9.45
CA HIS A 22 3.35 -22.39 -10.19
C HIS A 22 2.00 -21.67 -10.15
N LEU A 23 1.56 -21.17 -8.98
CA LEU A 23 0.32 -20.42 -8.86
C LEU A 23 0.35 -19.12 -9.68
N VAL A 24 1.45 -18.37 -9.64
CA VAL A 24 1.63 -17.14 -10.42
C VAL A 24 1.60 -17.42 -11.92
N GLN A 25 2.38 -18.40 -12.38
CA GLN A 25 2.43 -18.77 -13.81
C GLN A 25 1.07 -19.25 -14.31
N THR A 26 0.36 -20.06 -13.52
CA THR A 26 -0.97 -20.57 -13.86
C THR A 26 -1.99 -19.44 -13.96
N LEU A 27 -1.98 -18.51 -13.00
CA LEU A 27 -2.88 -17.35 -13.02
C LEU A 27 -2.62 -16.48 -14.26
N LEU A 28 -1.37 -16.12 -14.50
CA LEU A 28 -1.00 -15.24 -15.62
C LEU A 28 -1.26 -15.92 -16.97
N GLY A 29 -0.96 -17.22 -17.09
CA GLY A 29 -1.27 -18.02 -18.28
C GLY A 29 -2.76 -17.99 -18.61
N ARG A 30 -3.62 -18.31 -17.64
CA ARG A 30 -5.08 -18.26 -17.83
C ARG A 30 -5.58 -16.87 -18.19
N LEU A 31 -5.10 -15.82 -17.50
CA LEU A 31 -5.50 -14.45 -17.81
C LEU A 31 -5.12 -14.03 -19.23
N LYS A 32 -4.00 -14.54 -19.76
CA LYS A 32 -3.58 -14.30 -21.14
C LYS A 32 -4.44 -15.09 -22.13
N GLU A 33 -4.69 -16.37 -21.88
CA GLU A 33 -5.55 -17.23 -22.70
C GLU A 33 -6.98 -16.67 -22.80
N ASP A 34 -7.51 -16.17 -21.68
CA ASP A 34 -8.84 -15.54 -21.59
C ASP A 34 -8.89 -14.13 -22.22
N ASN A 35 -7.78 -13.62 -22.78
CA ASN A 35 -7.62 -12.24 -23.25
C ASN A 35 -7.96 -11.17 -22.19
N ALA A 36 -7.82 -11.53 -20.90
CA ALA A 36 -8.07 -10.63 -19.78
C ALA A 36 -6.90 -9.67 -19.51
N ILE A 37 -5.71 -9.99 -20.02
CA ILE A 37 -4.49 -9.15 -20.04
C ILE A 37 -3.82 -9.25 -21.40
N THR A 38 -3.05 -8.23 -21.80
CA THR A 38 -2.28 -8.26 -23.05
C THR A 38 -1.00 -9.09 -22.91
N TYR A 39 -0.34 -9.38 -24.04
CA TYR A 39 0.97 -10.05 -24.03
C TYR A 39 2.01 -9.25 -23.25
N GLU A 40 2.07 -7.92 -23.44
CA GLU A 40 3.02 -7.03 -22.77
C GLU A 40 2.77 -6.98 -21.27
N GLN A 41 1.50 -6.96 -20.85
CA GLN A 41 1.13 -7.02 -19.43
C GLN A 41 1.53 -8.36 -18.82
N TRP A 42 1.30 -9.46 -19.53
CA TRP A 42 1.73 -10.79 -19.12
C TRP A 42 3.25 -10.86 -18.98
N GLU A 43 3.99 -10.43 -20.00
CA GLU A 43 5.47 -10.42 -20.01
C GLU A 43 6.04 -9.58 -18.86
N ALA A 44 5.48 -8.39 -18.61
CA ALA A 44 5.91 -7.52 -17.52
C ALA A 44 5.64 -8.11 -16.12
N MET A 45 4.60 -8.95 -15.99
CA MET A 45 4.23 -9.58 -14.72
C MET A 45 4.88 -10.94 -14.50
N MET A 46 5.32 -11.61 -15.57
CA MET A 46 5.88 -12.95 -15.50
C MET A 46 7.21 -12.95 -14.73
N PRO A 47 7.39 -13.89 -13.78
CA PRO A 47 8.62 -13.97 -13.00
C PRO A 47 9.78 -14.50 -13.84
N ASN A 48 10.98 -13.95 -13.62
CA ASN A 48 12.20 -14.49 -14.19
C ASN A 48 12.64 -15.73 -13.41
N ILE A 49 12.36 -16.91 -13.95
CA ILE A 49 12.59 -18.22 -13.31
C ILE A 49 14.05 -18.39 -12.87
N THR A 50 15.02 -17.91 -13.67
CA THR A 50 16.45 -18.06 -13.37
C THR A 50 16.95 -17.20 -12.21
N LYS A 51 16.23 -16.12 -11.89
CA LYS A 51 16.55 -15.17 -10.82
C LYS A 51 15.52 -15.20 -9.69
N CYS A 52 14.64 -16.20 -9.70
CA CYS A 52 13.51 -16.22 -8.80
C CYS A 52 13.92 -16.71 -7.41
N GLU A 53 13.61 -15.93 -6.39
CA GLU A 53 13.92 -16.24 -5.00
C GLU A 53 12.76 -15.84 -4.07
N LEU A 54 12.77 -16.37 -2.85
CA LEU A 54 11.80 -15.92 -1.86
C LEU A 54 12.23 -14.55 -1.34
N PRO A 55 11.27 -13.66 -1.05
CA PRO A 55 11.55 -12.43 -0.34
C PRO A 55 12.34 -12.67 0.94
N HIS A 56 13.20 -11.73 1.34
CA HIS A 56 13.97 -11.83 2.58
C HIS A 56 13.62 -10.70 3.54
N LEU A 57 13.45 -11.04 4.82
CA LEU A 57 13.25 -10.05 5.88
C LEU A 57 14.61 -9.52 6.34
N TYR A 58 14.74 -8.19 6.37
CA TYR A 58 15.87 -7.48 6.96
C TYR A 58 15.38 -6.32 7.81
N PHE A 59 16.27 -5.73 8.61
CA PHE A 59 15.93 -4.66 9.53
C PHE A 59 16.70 -3.38 9.18
N ILE A 60 16.00 -2.25 9.19
CA ILE A 60 16.61 -0.92 9.08
C ILE A 60 16.46 -0.18 10.40
N PRO A 61 17.52 0.45 10.94
CA PRO A 61 17.41 1.31 12.12
C PRO A 61 16.48 2.51 11.85
N ARG A 62 15.53 2.78 12.76
CA ARG A 62 14.86 4.08 12.78
C ARG A 62 15.75 5.08 13.49
N ALA A 63 16.30 6.04 12.74
CA ALA A 63 17.01 7.17 13.32
C ALA A 63 15.99 8.16 13.91
N ARG A 64 15.74 8.07 15.22
CA ARG A 64 15.32 9.15 16.15
C ARG A 64 14.85 8.50 17.47
N LYS A 65 15.46 8.97 18.58
CA LYS A 65 15.30 8.62 20.01
C LYS A 65 16.34 7.65 20.58
N VAL A 66 16.58 7.81 21.88
CA VAL A 66 17.59 7.18 22.78
C VAL A 66 17.56 5.64 22.76
N ASP A 67 16.53 5.05 22.14
CA ASP A 67 16.33 3.62 21.93
C ASP A 67 16.17 3.36 20.41
N VAL A 68 17.13 2.63 19.81
CA VAL A 68 17.16 2.38 18.36
C VAL A 68 16.15 1.29 18.02
N ARG A 69 14.94 1.69 17.64
CA ARG A 69 13.93 0.75 17.13
C ARG A 69 14.26 0.28 15.72
N LEU A 70 14.29 -1.03 15.50
CA LEU A 70 14.45 -1.63 14.18
C LEU A 70 13.12 -1.69 13.42
N ARG A 71 13.12 -1.34 12.13
CA ARG A 71 11.98 -1.49 11.22
C ARG A 71 12.16 -2.76 10.39
N PRO A 72 11.27 -3.76 10.50
CA PRO A 72 11.28 -4.90 9.60
C PRO A 72 10.88 -4.47 8.18
N ILE A 73 11.64 -4.90 7.18
CA ILE A 73 11.35 -4.68 5.76
C ILE A 73 11.56 -6.00 5.01
N ILE A 74 10.61 -6.33 4.14
CA ILE A 74 10.68 -7.52 3.30
C ILE A 74 11.13 -7.08 1.91
N SER A 75 12.26 -7.61 1.44
CA SER A 75 12.75 -7.34 0.09
C SER A 75 12.12 -8.32 -0.90
N TYR A 76 11.26 -7.83 -1.80
CA TYR A 76 10.63 -8.63 -2.85
C TYR A 76 11.47 -8.78 -4.12
N ARG A 77 12.76 -8.42 -4.07
CA ARG A 77 13.67 -8.56 -5.21
C ARG A 77 13.70 -10.04 -5.63
N GLY A 78 13.49 -10.30 -6.92
CA GLY A 78 13.44 -11.67 -7.45
C GLY A 78 12.21 -12.48 -7.04
N SER A 79 11.26 -11.93 -6.28
CA SER A 79 10.08 -12.70 -5.87
C SER A 79 9.15 -13.04 -7.04
N PRO A 80 8.41 -14.16 -7.00
CA PRO A 80 7.47 -14.52 -8.05
C PRO A 80 6.39 -13.46 -8.31
N THR A 81 6.04 -12.67 -7.29
CA THR A 81 4.94 -11.70 -7.34
C THR A 81 5.37 -10.26 -7.61
N ILE A 82 6.68 -9.97 -7.70
CA ILE A 82 7.17 -8.59 -7.84
C ILE A 82 6.68 -7.91 -9.12
N GLY A 83 6.59 -8.66 -10.23
CA GLY A 83 6.07 -8.16 -11.50
C GLY A 83 4.61 -7.73 -11.37
N ILE A 84 3.78 -8.60 -10.80
CA ILE A 84 2.36 -8.31 -10.50
C ILE A 84 2.22 -7.11 -9.56
N SER A 85 2.99 -7.09 -8.48
CA SER A 85 2.94 -6.01 -7.49
C SER A 85 3.32 -4.66 -8.10
N THR A 86 4.37 -4.63 -8.93
CA THR A 86 4.81 -3.43 -9.65
C THR A 86 3.76 -2.98 -10.66
N PHE A 87 3.18 -3.93 -11.41
CA PHE A 87 2.12 -3.65 -12.37
C PHE A 87 0.89 -3.04 -11.69
N LEU A 88 0.41 -3.63 -10.60
CA LEU A 88 -0.71 -3.11 -9.81
C LEU A 88 -0.40 -1.72 -9.25
N ASN A 89 0.79 -1.49 -8.72
CA ASN A 89 1.20 -0.17 -8.27
C ASN A 89 1.15 0.87 -9.41
N ASN A 90 1.69 0.54 -10.59
CA ASN A 90 1.69 1.46 -11.73
C ASN A 90 0.28 1.76 -12.25
N LEU A 91 -0.63 0.80 -12.15
CA LEU A 91 -2.04 0.97 -12.50
C LEU A 91 -2.79 1.84 -11.48
N LEU A 92 -2.55 1.62 -10.19
CA LEU A 92 -3.39 2.15 -9.10
C LEU A 92 -2.86 3.45 -8.49
N ALA A 93 -1.54 3.64 -8.43
CA ALA A 93 -0.95 4.85 -7.84
C ALA A 93 -1.43 6.14 -8.53
N PRO A 94 -1.43 6.24 -9.88
CA PRO A 94 -1.94 7.45 -10.55
C PRO A 94 -3.43 7.70 -10.28
N LEU A 95 -4.22 6.63 -10.18
CA LEU A 95 -5.64 6.72 -9.85
C LEU A 95 -5.84 7.24 -8.43
N TYR A 96 -5.15 6.65 -7.46
CA TYR A 96 -5.18 7.09 -6.06
C TYR A 96 -4.80 8.58 -5.95
N LEU A 97 -3.70 8.99 -6.56
CA LEU A 97 -3.22 10.39 -6.52
C LEU A 97 -4.22 11.39 -7.08
N ARG A 98 -5.04 10.99 -8.06
CA ARG A 98 -6.11 11.82 -8.59
C ARG A 98 -7.27 11.99 -7.59
N VAL A 99 -7.55 10.96 -6.80
CA VAL A 99 -8.66 10.95 -5.84
C VAL A 99 -8.34 11.79 -4.59
N VAL A 100 -7.08 11.79 -4.14
CA VAL A 100 -6.70 12.32 -2.82
C VAL A 100 -6.14 13.75 -2.81
N GLN A 101 -6.27 14.50 -3.92
CA GLN A 101 -5.62 15.80 -4.10
C GLN A 101 -5.95 16.83 -3.01
N THR A 102 -7.10 16.71 -2.35
CA THR A 102 -7.56 17.64 -1.33
C THR A 102 -7.28 17.18 0.10
N THR A 103 -7.08 15.88 0.34
CA THR A 103 -6.99 15.31 1.69
C THR A 103 -5.61 14.74 2.01
N THR A 104 -4.73 14.59 1.02
CA THR A 104 -3.41 13.98 1.19
C THR A 104 -2.28 14.90 0.71
N TYR A 105 -1.28 15.09 1.57
CA TYR A 105 -0.06 15.83 1.29
C TYR A 105 1.03 14.91 0.76
N MET A 106 1.66 15.33 -0.35
CA MET A 106 2.77 14.61 -0.97
C MET A 106 4.11 15.30 -0.70
N ARG A 107 4.10 16.57 -0.30
CA ARG A 107 5.26 17.39 0.02
C ARG A 107 4.89 18.35 1.14
N ASP A 108 5.87 18.76 1.94
CA ASP A 108 5.66 19.73 3.03
C ASP A 108 5.07 21.05 2.50
N ILE A 109 5.44 21.44 1.28
CA ILE A 109 4.89 22.64 0.62
C ILE A 109 3.39 22.52 0.33
N ASP A 110 2.84 21.32 0.21
CA ASP A 110 1.40 21.13 -0.04
C ASP A 110 0.60 21.51 1.21
N PHE A 111 1.10 21.18 2.41
CA PHE A 111 0.53 21.62 3.68
C PHE A 111 0.64 23.14 3.83
N THR A 112 1.83 23.72 3.62
CA THR A 112 2.03 25.19 3.73
C THR A 112 1.06 25.94 2.82
N ARG A 113 0.89 25.50 1.57
CA ARG A 113 -0.04 26.13 0.62
C ARG A 113 -1.50 26.02 1.05
N GLN A 114 -1.91 24.90 1.66
CA GLN A 114 -3.28 24.80 2.19
C GLN A 114 -3.47 25.66 3.43
N LEU A 115 -2.46 25.76 4.30
CA LEU A 115 -2.49 26.64 5.48
C LEU A 115 -2.55 28.12 5.08
N GLU A 116 -1.80 28.54 4.06
CA GLU A 116 -1.89 29.89 3.50
C GLU A 116 -3.31 30.19 3.00
N LYS A 117 -3.93 29.27 2.27
CA LYS A 117 -5.32 29.42 1.82
C LYS A 117 -6.31 29.49 2.99
N TYR A 118 -6.14 28.64 4.00
CA TYR A 118 -6.96 28.63 5.21
C TYR A 118 -6.86 29.97 5.95
N ARG A 119 -5.64 30.52 6.09
CA ARG A 119 -5.41 31.88 6.60
C ARG A 119 -6.09 32.94 5.73
N ASP A 120 -5.85 32.93 4.43
CA ASP A 120 -6.31 33.97 3.50
C ASP A 120 -7.85 34.00 3.38
N SER A 121 -8.50 32.86 3.65
CA SER A 121 -9.96 32.75 3.74
C SER A 121 -10.55 33.25 5.07
N GLY A 122 -9.73 33.72 6.01
CA GLY A 122 -10.15 34.20 7.32
C GLY A 122 -10.53 33.10 8.32
N GLN A 123 -10.25 31.83 7.99
CA GLN A 123 -10.57 30.68 8.84
C GLN A 123 -9.57 30.51 9.99
N LEU A 124 -8.32 30.97 9.81
CA LEU A 124 -7.31 30.95 10.86
C LEU A 124 -7.59 32.00 11.94
N LYS A 125 -8.02 31.55 13.11
CA LYS A 125 -8.35 32.39 14.28
C LYS A 125 -7.31 32.21 15.37
N ALA A 126 -7.29 33.13 16.34
CA ALA A 126 -6.48 32.98 17.54
C ALA A 126 -6.88 31.77 18.40
N THR A 127 -8.11 31.27 18.25
CA THR A 127 -8.62 30.05 18.90
C THR A 127 -8.28 28.78 18.14
N THR A 128 -7.71 28.87 16.93
CA THR A 128 -7.41 27.70 16.11
C THR A 128 -6.35 26.83 16.78
N MET A 129 -6.71 25.59 17.10
CA MET A 129 -5.79 24.58 17.63
C MET A 129 -5.19 23.75 16.50
N PHE A 130 -3.93 23.35 16.67
CA PHE A 130 -3.22 22.45 15.76
C PHE A 130 -3.05 21.10 16.43
N VAL A 131 -3.52 20.03 15.79
CA VAL A 131 -3.47 18.67 16.33
C VAL A 131 -2.80 17.76 15.30
N THR A 132 -1.85 16.94 15.76
CA THR A 132 -1.21 15.91 14.93
C THR A 132 -1.41 14.52 15.53
N PHE A 133 -1.68 13.53 14.67
CA PHE A 133 -1.80 12.12 15.05
C PHE A 133 -0.80 11.28 14.26
N ASP A 134 -0.10 10.37 14.94
CA ASP A 134 0.75 9.36 14.31
C ASP A 134 0.03 8.01 14.33
N VAL A 135 -0.15 7.40 13.16
CA VAL A 135 -0.73 6.05 13.06
C VAL A 135 0.37 5.00 13.19
N THR A 136 0.44 4.40 14.37
CA THR A 136 1.45 3.38 14.69
C THR A 136 1.11 2.02 14.07
N ASP A 137 2.15 1.31 13.61
CA ASP A 137 2.07 -0.10 13.21
C ASP A 137 1.02 -0.44 12.14
N LEU A 138 0.62 0.54 11.31
CA LEU A 138 -0.44 0.44 10.30
C LEU A 138 -0.41 -0.87 9.50
N TYR A 139 0.72 -1.18 8.88
CA TYR A 139 0.89 -2.37 8.04
C TYR A 139 0.61 -3.68 8.78
N THR A 140 0.85 -3.75 10.09
CA THR A 140 0.56 -4.96 10.87
C THR A 140 -0.85 -4.97 11.48
N MET A 141 -1.51 -3.82 11.53
CA MET A 141 -2.85 -3.67 12.11
C MET A 141 -3.97 -3.86 11.08
N ILE A 142 -3.74 -3.52 9.81
CA ILE A 142 -4.72 -3.74 8.75
C ILE A 142 -4.94 -5.25 8.56
N THR A 143 -6.19 -5.72 8.68
CA THR A 143 -6.50 -7.10 8.33
C THR A 143 -6.49 -7.25 6.82
N ARG A 144 -6.04 -8.41 6.33
CA ARG A 144 -6.00 -8.68 4.90
C ARG A 144 -7.37 -8.52 4.23
N ASP A 145 -8.42 -9.03 4.89
CA ASP A 145 -9.79 -8.89 4.39
C ASP A 145 -10.27 -7.44 4.44
N GLY A 146 -9.90 -6.68 5.49
CA GLY A 146 -10.14 -5.25 5.58
C GLY A 146 -9.53 -4.50 4.40
N ALA A 147 -8.23 -4.68 4.15
CA ALA A 147 -7.52 -4.10 3.02
C ALA A 147 -8.18 -4.44 1.68
N LEU A 148 -8.49 -5.72 1.48
CA LEU A 148 -9.06 -6.19 0.22
C LEU A 148 -10.49 -5.66 0.00
N ASN A 149 -11.30 -5.58 1.06
CA ASN A 149 -12.64 -5.02 0.98
C ASN A 149 -12.61 -3.52 0.65
N SER A 150 -11.73 -2.75 1.32
CA SER A 150 -11.48 -1.34 0.99
C SER A 150 -11.04 -1.17 -0.46
N PHE A 151 -10.13 -2.04 -0.91
CA PHE A 151 -9.66 -2.05 -2.28
C PHE A 151 -10.77 -2.31 -3.30
N VAL A 152 -11.63 -3.31 -3.06
CA VAL A 152 -12.75 -3.62 -3.93
C VAL A 152 -13.73 -2.45 -4.03
N ARG A 153 -14.05 -1.79 -2.90
CA ARG A 153 -14.92 -0.61 -2.87
C ARG A 153 -14.29 0.56 -3.63
N PHE A 154 -13.00 0.81 -3.43
CA PHE A 154 -12.25 1.81 -4.18
C PHE A 154 -12.29 1.56 -5.70
N LEU A 155 -12.01 0.33 -6.14
CA LEU A 155 -12.07 -0.04 -7.55
C LEU A 155 -13.46 0.18 -8.14
N ARG A 156 -14.52 -0.23 -7.44
CA ARG A 156 -15.90 -0.03 -7.89
C ARG A 156 -16.24 1.45 -8.02
N LYS A 157 -15.91 2.25 -7.01
CA LYS A 157 -16.18 3.70 -6.96
C LYS A 157 -15.50 4.46 -8.09
N HIS A 158 -14.29 4.04 -8.50
CA HIS A 158 -13.47 4.79 -9.46
C HIS A 158 -13.33 4.11 -10.83
N SER A 159 -14.03 3.00 -11.05
CA SER A 159 -14.07 2.33 -12.35
C SER A 159 -14.93 3.06 -13.37
N LYS A 160 -14.60 2.87 -14.65
CA LYS A 160 -15.46 3.25 -15.78
C LYS A 160 -15.89 1.97 -16.47
N ASN A 161 -17.21 1.72 -16.52
CA ASN A 161 -17.79 0.52 -17.11
C ASN A 161 -17.19 -0.79 -16.54
N GLY A 162 -16.96 -0.83 -15.22
CA GLY A 162 -16.38 -2.01 -14.54
C GLY A 162 -14.90 -2.26 -14.84
N LYS A 163 -14.19 -1.25 -15.39
CA LYS A 163 -12.77 -1.34 -15.74
C LYS A 163 -11.95 -0.19 -15.15
N ILE A 164 -10.67 -0.46 -14.90
CA ILE A 164 -9.63 0.54 -14.65
C ILE A 164 -8.62 0.43 -15.78
N SER A 165 -8.42 1.52 -16.51
CA SER A 165 -7.76 1.47 -17.81
C SER A 165 -8.47 0.43 -18.72
N ASN A 166 -7.75 -0.57 -19.21
CA ASN A 166 -8.26 -1.67 -20.02
C ASN A 166 -8.58 -2.95 -19.22
N LEU A 167 -8.28 -3.01 -17.91
CA LEU A 167 -8.49 -4.23 -17.11
C LEU A 167 -9.85 -4.23 -16.41
N SER A 168 -10.49 -5.40 -16.35
CA SER A 168 -11.66 -5.61 -15.50
C SER A 168 -11.29 -5.54 -14.02
N ILE A 169 -12.23 -5.06 -13.19
CA ILE A 169 -12.08 -5.08 -11.72
C ILE A 169 -11.77 -6.49 -11.21
N ASN A 170 -12.43 -7.52 -11.76
CA ASN A 170 -12.23 -8.91 -11.35
C ASN A 170 -10.79 -9.39 -11.63
N THR A 171 -10.21 -9.02 -12.77
CA THR A 171 -8.81 -9.30 -13.10
C THR A 171 -7.88 -8.65 -12.08
N ILE A 172 -8.10 -7.37 -11.77
CA ILE A 172 -7.29 -6.62 -10.81
C ILE A 172 -7.37 -7.24 -9.41
N ILE A 173 -8.57 -7.66 -8.97
CA ILE A 173 -8.76 -8.35 -7.69
C ILE A 173 -8.03 -9.69 -7.65
N ARG A 174 -8.07 -10.48 -8.73
CA ARG A 174 -7.34 -11.76 -8.81
C ARG A 174 -5.83 -11.57 -8.69
N LEU A 175 -5.30 -10.55 -9.37
CA LEU A 175 -3.89 -10.16 -9.28
C LEU A 175 -3.52 -9.67 -7.87
N ALA A 176 -4.37 -8.86 -7.23
CA ALA A 176 -4.16 -8.41 -5.87
C ALA A 176 -4.16 -9.58 -4.88
N ARG A 177 -5.13 -10.50 -5.01
CA ARG A 177 -5.24 -11.68 -4.15
C ARG A 177 -3.99 -12.54 -4.22
N ILE A 178 -3.45 -12.84 -5.40
CA ILE A 178 -2.25 -13.69 -5.49
C ILE A 178 -1.05 -13.05 -4.78
N VAL A 179 -0.88 -11.73 -4.87
CA VAL A 179 0.21 -11.01 -4.17
C VAL A 179 0.05 -11.16 -2.65
N LEU A 180 -1.17 -11.03 -2.13
CA LEU A 180 -1.45 -11.14 -0.69
C LEU A 180 -1.43 -12.58 -0.18
N ASP A 181 -1.93 -13.54 -0.97
CA ASP A 181 -2.05 -14.98 -0.61
C ASP A 181 -0.69 -15.67 -0.49
N THR A 182 0.25 -15.28 -1.36
CA THR A 182 1.54 -15.92 -1.51
C THR A 182 2.67 -15.18 -0.81
N ASN A 183 2.31 -14.31 0.14
CA ASN A 183 3.26 -13.53 0.91
C ASN A 183 4.02 -14.41 1.91
N SER A 184 5.10 -15.03 1.42
CA SER A 184 6.03 -15.84 2.19
C SER A 184 7.46 -15.34 2.00
N PHE A 185 8.25 -15.38 3.06
CA PHE A 185 9.61 -14.85 3.07
C PHE A 185 10.55 -15.73 3.90
N VAL A 186 11.85 -15.50 3.70
CA VAL A 186 12.93 -16.17 4.44
C VAL A 186 13.45 -15.24 5.53
N TYR A 187 13.64 -15.78 6.72
CA TYR A 187 14.35 -15.12 7.80
C TYR A 187 15.14 -16.15 8.62
N ASN A 188 16.43 -15.89 8.82
CA ASN A 188 17.33 -16.75 9.60
C ASN A 188 17.26 -18.25 9.20
N GLY A 189 17.28 -18.53 7.89
CA GLY A 189 17.21 -19.88 7.34
C GLY A 189 15.83 -20.55 7.39
N LYS A 190 14.83 -19.91 7.99
CA LYS A 190 13.45 -20.41 8.12
C LYS A 190 12.49 -19.70 7.17
N TYR A 191 11.38 -20.36 6.86
CA TYR A 191 10.32 -19.84 6.01
C TYR A 191 9.14 -19.37 6.84
N TYR A 192 8.61 -18.20 6.51
CA TYR A 192 7.47 -17.61 7.20
C TYR A 192 6.41 -17.19 6.20
N LYS A 193 5.15 -17.28 6.61
CA LYS A 193 4.00 -16.71 5.90
C LYS A 193 3.45 -15.55 6.71
N GLN A 194 3.15 -14.44 6.04
CA GLN A 194 2.41 -13.36 6.68
C GLN A 194 0.92 -13.71 6.73
N ILE A 195 0.38 -13.81 7.94
CA ILE A 195 -1.02 -14.18 8.19
C ILE A 195 -1.89 -12.99 8.60
N ARG A 196 -1.26 -11.89 9.05
CA ARG A 196 -1.93 -10.64 9.41
C ARG A 196 -1.12 -9.45 8.92
N GLY A 197 -1.81 -8.38 8.57
CA GLY A 197 -1.16 -7.21 8.02
C GLY A 197 -0.75 -7.38 6.57
N ASP A 198 -0.29 -6.28 6.02
CA ASP A 198 0.43 -6.21 4.76
C ASP A 198 1.94 -6.14 5.02
N ASP A 199 2.74 -6.65 4.10
CA ASP A 199 4.19 -6.52 4.23
C ASP A 199 4.64 -5.08 3.99
N MET A 200 5.69 -4.69 4.69
CA MET A 200 6.45 -3.49 4.37
C MET A 200 7.50 -3.84 3.31
N GLY A 201 7.17 -3.70 2.03
CA GLY A 201 8.16 -3.89 0.95
C GLY A 201 7.60 -4.11 -0.45
N SER A 202 6.38 -4.62 -0.57
CA SER A 202 5.71 -4.82 -1.85
C SER A 202 5.18 -3.47 -2.40
N PRO A 203 5.48 -3.12 -3.67
CA PRO A 203 4.92 -1.93 -4.31
C PRO A 203 3.39 -1.80 -4.17
N PHE A 204 2.67 -2.91 -4.35
CA PHE A 204 1.22 -2.98 -4.25
C PHE A 204 0.71 -2.73 -2.83
N THR A 205 1.33 -3.32 -1.80
CA THR A 205 0.85 -3.17 -0.41
C THR A 205 0.94 -1.73 0.08
N MET A 206 1.89 -0.95 -0.41
CA MET A 206 1.97 0.49 -0.11
C MET A 206 0.75 1.27 -0.63
N VAL A 207 0.35 1.03 -1.88
CA VAL A 207 -0.85 1.68 -2.44
C VAL A 207 -2.12 1.15 -1.76
N LEU A 208 -2.15 -0.14 -1.41
CA LEU A 208 -3.26 -0.75 -0.70
C LEU A 208 -3.48 -0.12 0.68
N ALA A 209 -2.42 0.08 1.46
CA ALA A 209 -2.50 0.75 2.76
C ALA A 209 -3.01 2.19 2.65
N ASN A 210 -2.60 2.93 1.61
CA ASN A 210 -3.11 4.27 1.34
C ASN A 210 -4.60 4.28 0.98
N ILE A 211 -5.06 3.31 0.18
CA ILE A 211 -6.48 3.15 -0.16
C ILE A 211 -7.30 2.83 1.09
N TYR A 212 -6.79 1.96 1.96
CA TYR A 212 -7.43 1.65 3.23
C TYR A 212 -7.56 2.90 4.11
N MET A 213 -6.48 3.69 4.25
CA MET A 213 -6.48 4.93 5.02
C MET A 213 -7.44 5.97 4.44
N LEU A 214 -7.51 6.08 3.11
CA LEU A 214 -8.45 6.96 2.43
C LEU A 214 -9.90 6.64 2.80
N GLU A 215 -10.25 5.36 2.90
CA GLU A 215 -11.59 4.99 3.34
C GLU A 215 -11.80 5.24 4.83
N TRP A 216 -10.83 4.88 5.66
CA TRP A 216 -10.92 5.05 7.11
C TRP A 216 -11.08 6.52 7.52
N GLU A 217 -10.45 7.45 6.78
CA GLU A 217 -10.48 8.88 7.10
C GLU A 217 -11.75 9.62 6.61
N GLN A 218 -12.66 8.98 5.88
CA GLN A 218 -13.79 9.68 5.25
C GLN A 218 -14.66 10.47 6.25
N ASN A 219 -15.08 9.84 7.35
CA ASN A 219 -15.90 10.51 8.36
C ASN A 219 -15.18 11.73 8.98
N LEU A 220 -13.87 11.61 9.15
CA LEU A 220 -13.03 12.68 9.70
C LEU A 220 -12.92 13.85 8.72
N VAL A 221 -12.68 13.54 7.45
CA VAL A 221 -12.63 14.52 6.36
C VAL A 221 -13.97 15.24 6.23
N GLU A 222 -15.08 14.50 6.21
CA GLU A 222 -16.44 15.04 6.09
C GLU A 222 -16.76 15.98 7.26
N HIS A 223 -16.41 15.59 8.49
CA HIS A 223 -16.55 16.44 9.67
C HIS A 223 -15.76 17.74 9.52
N GLN A 224 -14.48 17.67 9.16
CA GLN A 224 -13.65 18.86 9.01
C GLN A 224 -14.16 19.78 7.91
N GLN A 225 -14.60 19.22 6.77
CA GLN A 225 -15.19 20.00 5.69
C GLN A 225 -16.49 20.70 6.13
N ALA A 226 -17.36 20.02 6.89
CA ALA A 226 -18.60 20.60 7.39
C ALA A 226 -18.36 21.78 8.37
N HIS A 227 -17.25 21.74 9.09
CA HIS A 227 -16.85 22.79 10.03
C HIS A 227 -15.92 23.85 9.43
N ASN A 228 -15.63 23.79 8.12
CA ASN A 228 -14.67 24.65 7.45
C ASN A 228 -13.27 24.60 8.08
N GLU A 229 -12.88 23.41 8.55
CA GLU A 229 -11.61 23.15 9.21
C GLU A 229 -10.60 22.48 8.29
N LEU A 230 -9.31 22.70 8.55
CA LEU A 230 -8.24 22.11 7.75
C LEU A 230 -7.97 20.67 8.17
N TYR A 231 -7.91 19.78 7.18
CA TYR A 231 -7.49 18.39 7.32
C TYR A 231 -6.44 18.08 6.27
N GLY A 232 -5.40 17.35 6.66
CA GLY A 232 -4.65 16.57 5.69
C GLY A 232 -3.74 15.52 6.30
N ARG A 233 -3.48 14.50 5.49
CA ARG A 233 -2.64 13.36 5.86
C ARG A 233 -1.45 13.27 4.93
N TYR A 234 -0.27 12.99 5.46
CA TYR A 234 0.87 12.70 4.60
C TYR A 234 0.74 11.31 3.95
N ALA A 235 0.97 11.21 2.64
CA ALA A 235 0.90 9.93 1.94
C ALA A 235 1.96 8.95 2.43
N ILE A 236 1.60 7.68 2.53
CA ILE A 236 2.58 6.62 2.73
C ILE A 236 3.26 6.39 1.39
N VAL A 237 4.58 6.53 1.34
CA VAL A 237 5.46 6.37 0.17
C VAL A 237 4.78 5.76 -1.07
N ILE A 238 4.46 6.59 -2.08
CA ILE A 238 3.93 6.14 -3.37
C ILE A 238 5.02 6.33 -4.42
N LYS A 239 5.32 5.29 -5.20
CA LYS A 239 6.17 5.39 -6.39
C LYS A 239 5.29 5.45 -7.64
N ALA A 240 5.26 6.60 -8.30
CA ALA A 240 4.63 6.76 -9.61
C ALA A 240 5.71 7.26 -10.61
N GLY A 241 6.17 6.37 -11.49
CA GLY A 241 7.27 6.69 -12.42
C GLY A 241 8.61 6.92 -11.70
N ASN A 242 9.30 8.03 -12.04
CA ASN A 242 10.58 8.43 -11.45
C ASN A 242 10.44 9.22 -10.13
N LEU A 243 9.20 9.47 -9.69
CA LEU A 243 8.95 10.24 -8.48
C LEU A 243 9.00 9.31 -7.26
N PHE A 244 10.04 9.47 -6.43
CA PHE A 244 10.13 8.86 -5.11
C PHE A 244 9.73 9.89 -4.06
N ILE A 245 8.64 9.66 -3.35
CA ILE A 245 8.22 10.51 -2.24
C ILE A 245 8.30 9.67 -0.97
N ARG A 246 9.30 9.93 -0.13
CA ARG A 246 9.51 9.21 1.15
C ARG A 246 8.99 10.07 2.30
N PHE A 247 7.93 9.62 2.97
CA PHE A 247 7.61 10.07 4.32
C PHE A 247 7.78 8.90 5.31
N PRO A 248 8.58 9.08 6.37
CA PRO A 248 8.82 8.03 7.35
C PRO A 248 7.65 7.81 8.33
N ILE A 249 6.67 8.72 8.35
CA ILE A 249 5.61 8.83 9.37
C ILE A 249 4.28 9.15 8.67
N LEU A 250 3.19 8.52 9.12
CA LEU A 250 1.84 8.88 8.72
C LEU A 250 1.34 9.92 9.72
N ASP A 251 1.67 11.18 9.47
CA ASP A 251 1.15 12.30 10.27
C ASP A 251 -0.20 12.74 9.68
N ILE A 252 -1.24 12.70 10.50
CA ILE A 252 -2.53 13.36 10.23
C ILE A 252 -2.48 14.70 10.95
N SER A 253 -2.68 15.79 10.21
CA SER A 253 -2.74 17.15 10.78
C SER A 253 -4.16 17.69 10.68
N MET A 254 -4.66 18.24 11.78
CA MET A 254 -6.00 18.78 11.92
C MET A 254 -5.99 20.13 12.60
N MET A 255 -6.95 20.98 12.23
CA MET A 255 -7.23 22.24 12.91
C MET A 255 -8.67 22.29 13.40
N PHE A 256 -8.90 23.01 14.50
CA PHE A 256 -10.23 23.24 15.07
C PHE A 256 -10.29 24.68 15.60
N SER A 257 -11.38 25.40 15.36
CA SER A 257 -11.58 26.79 15.82
C SER A 257 -12.56 26.98 16.96
#